data_AF-A0A0F9DNK4-F1
#
_entry.id   AF-A0A0F9DNK4-F1
#
_cell.length_a   1.000
_cell.length_b   1.000
_cell.length_c   1.000
_cell.angle_alpha   90.00
_cell.angle_beta   90.00
_cell.angle_gamma   90.00
#
_symmetry.space_group_name_H-M   'P 1'
#
loop_
_entity.id
_entity.type
_entity.pdbx_description
1 polymer ?
#
loop_
_entity_poly.entity_id
_entity_poly.type
_entity_poly.pdbx_seq_one_letter_code
_entity_poly.pdbx_strand_id
1 'polypeptide(L)'
;MKTKVYEIDSWGATRNTWVDSEVLSVEAGEWKALLSIESDLGVSIRPKGASGSGESFPAGRHTATIRLSTSGKIQVMLPGGPLTPIPRTGVKIQMIELINAVRSIEYEVTTGSASIKIYDANAPFKFLILDLVLEPRGASVNGTMKITNGTNDITNAMVCAVDKTMVKPTTIDNQYSTIAKDGTLEIVCAGDAVGSTIGLLTIKIAERD
;
A
#
# COMPACT_ATOMS: atom_id res chain seq x y z
N MET A 1 -0.33 9.71 -15.06
CA MET A 1 -1.36 8.92 -14.35
C MET A 1 -1.63 7.68 -15.18
N LYS A 2 -1.36 6.47 -14.68
CA LYS A 2 -1.64 5.23 -15.41
C LYS A 2 -3.09 4.84 -15.16
N THR A 3 -3.99 5.24 -16.05
CA THR A 3 -5.39 4.82 -16.02
C THR A 3 -5.50 3.43 -16.62
N LYS A 4 -6.12 2.47 -15.92
CA LYS A 4 -6.37 1.12 -16.44
C LYS A 4 -7.87 0.85 -16.46
N VAL A 5 -8.35 0.33 -17.58
CA VAL A 5 -9.78 0.02 -17.79
C VAL A 5 -9.93 -1.49 -17.75
N TYR A 6 -10.83 -1.97 -16.89
CA TYR A 6 -11.34 -3.32 -16.91
C TYR A 6 -12.67 -3.31 -17.66
N GLU A 7 -12.79 -4.19 -18.65
CA GLU A 7 -14.05 -4.49 -19.31
C GLU A 7 -14.37 -5.94 -19.03
N ILE A 8 -15.55 -6.21 -18.47
CA ILE A 8 -16.08 -7.55 -18.31
C ILE A 8 -17.31 -7.62 -19.20
N ASP A 9 -17.21 -8.40 -20.27
CA ASP A 9 -18.32 -8.71 -21.16
C ASP A 9 -19.09 -9.94 -20.62
N SER A 10 -20.42 -9.83 -20.60
CA SER A 10 -21.34 -10.78 -19.98
C SER A 10 -21.44 -12.15 -20.66
N TRP A 11 -20.78 -12.35 -21.79
CA TRP A 11 -20.66 -13.69 -22.37
C TRP A 11 -19.96 -14.69 -21.42
N GLY A 12 -19.21 -14.20 -20.42
CA GLY A 12 -18.56 -15.02 -19.39
C GLY A 12 -19.18 -15.02 -18.00
N ALA A 13 -20.21 -14.20 -17.71
CA ALA A 13 -20.72 -14.00 -16.35
C ALA A 13 -22.06 -14.70 -16.10
N THR A 14 -22.02 -15.89 -15.48
CA THR A 14 -23.21 -16.55 -14.94
C THR A 14 -23.71 -15.84 -13.68
N ARG A 15 -25.02 -15.65 -13.55
CA ARG A 15 -25.61 -15.04 -12.34
C ARG A 15 -25.26 -15.83 -11.09
N ASN A 16 -25.10 -15.11 -9.99
CA ASN A 16 -24.66 -15.61 -8.69
C ASN A 16 -23.33 -16.40 -8.73
N THR A 17 -22.52 -16.19 -9.78
CA THR A 17 -21.18 -16.76 -9.88
C THR A 17 -20.16 -15.62 -9.89
N TRP A 18 -19.10 -15.77 -9.10
CA TRP A 18 -17.98 -14.84 -9.12
C TRP A 18 -17.08 -15.13 -10.30
N VAL A 19 -16.88 -14.12 -11.15
CA VAL A 19 -15.96 -14.19 -12.28
C VAL A 19 -14.77 -13.29 -12.01
N ASP A 20 -13.57 -13.82 -12.22
CA ASP A 20 -12.33 -13.05 -12.12
C ASP A 20 -12.27 -12.02 -13.25
N SER A 21 -11.85 -10.80 -12.95
CA SER A 21 -11.44 -9.85 -14.00
C SER A 21 -10.27 -10.41 -14.80
N GLU A 22 -10.20 -10.11 -16.09
CA GLU A 22 -9.04 -10.45 -16.91
C GLU A 22 -7.73 -9.90 -16.30
N VAL A 23 -6.65 -10.65 -16.52
CA VAL A 23 -5.36 -10.40 -15.87
C VAL A 23 -4.69 -9.20 -16.53
N LEU A 24 -4.82 -8.04 -15.91
CA LEU A 24 -3.96 -6.91 -16.19
C LEU A 24 -3.21 -6.56 -14.91
N SER A 25 -1.89 -6.53 -14.98
CA SER A 25 -0.96 -6.35 -13.85
C SER A 25 -1.16 -5.01 -13.14
N VAL A 26 -2.14 -4.91 -12.26
CA VAL A 26 -2.37 -3.72 -11.43
C VAL A 26 -1.80 -3.96 -10.05
N GLU A 27 -1.19 -2.92 -9.49
CA GLU A 27 -0.66 -2.94 -8.13
C GLU A 27 -1.81 -3.17 -7.14
N ALA A 28 -1.59 -4.09 -6.21
CA ALA A 28 -2.52 -4.33 -5.10
C ALA A 28 -2.69 -3.06 -4.26
N GLY A 29 -3.85 -2.89 -3.63
CA GLY A 29 -4.16 -1.71 -2.82
C GLY A 29 -5.57 -1.19 -3.05
N GLU A 30 -5.89 -0.07 -2.41
CA GLU A 30 -7.18 0.61 -2.59
C GLU A 30 -7.10 1.60 -3.75
N TRP A 31 -8.09 1.56 -4.63
CA TRP A 31 -8.17 2.40 -5.81
C TRP A 31 -9.49 3.16 -5.86
N LYS A 32 -9.45 4.41 -6.30
CA LYS A 32 -10.61 5.12 -6.80
C LYS A 32 -10.93 4.62 -8.19
N ALA A 33 -12.17 4.19 -8.39
CA ALA A 33 -12.66 3.70 -9.65
C ALA A 33 -13.90 4.49 -10.12
N LEU A 34 -14.03 4.66 -11.43
CA LEU A 34 -15.31 4.95 -12.07
C LEU A 34 -15.89 3.65 -12.61
N LEU A 35 -17.14 3.41 -12.30
CA LEU A 35 -17.89 2.24 -12.74
C LEU A 35 -18.96 2.70 -13.72
N SER A 36 -19.10 1.97 -14.82
CA SER A 36 -20.23 2.07 -15.75
C SER A 36 -20.85 0.68 -15.87
N ILE A 37 -22.03 0.53 -15.30
CA ILE A 37 -22.73 -0.75 -15.17
C ILE A 37 -23.98 -0.72 -16.05
N GLU A 38 -23.96 -1.49 -17.11
CA GLU A 38 -25.09 -1.77 -17.99
C GLU A 38 -25.65 -3.14 -17.60
N SER A 39 -26.56 -3.17 -16.64
CA SER A 39 -27.26 -4.40 -16.23
C SER A 39 -28.67 -4.08 -15.74
N ASP A 40 -29.49 -5.11 -15.56
CA ASP A 40 -30.83 -4.99 -15.02
C ASP A 40 -30.85 -4.90 -13.48
N LEU A 41 -29.94 -5.62 -12.80
CA LEU A 41 -29.92 -5.71 -11.33
C LEU A 41 -28.66 -5.12 -10.68
N GLY A 42 -27.74 -4.56 -11.46
CA GLY A 42 -26.45 -4.12 -10.95
C GLY A 42 -25.41 -5.24 -10.89
N VAL A 43 -24.38 -5.03 -10.08
CA VAL A 43 -23.27 -5.97 -9.86
C VAL A 43 -22.84 -5.97 -8.40
N SER A 44 -22.21 -7.06 -7.96
CA SER A 44 -21.40 -7.07 -6.76
C SER A 44 -19.93 -7.22 -7.14
N ILE A 45 -19.04 -6.50 -6.44
CA ILE A 45 -17.60 -6.47 -6.71
C ILE A 45 -16.84 -6.78 -5.41
N ARG A 46 -15.77 -7.56 -5.50
CA ARG A 46 -14.88 -7.83 -4.35
C ARG A 46 -13.43 -8.08 -4.78
N PRO A 47 -12.45 -7.98 -3.87
CA PRO A 47 -11.10 -8.45 -4.13
C PRO A 47 -11.10 -9.96 -4.43
N LYS A 48 -10.27 -10.41 -5.37
CA LYS A 48 -10.10 -11.86 -5.60
C LYS A 48 -9.64 -12.56 -4.33
N GLY A 49 -10.31 -13.65 -3.97
CA GLY A 49 -10.01 -14.46 -2.79
C GLY A 49 -10.73 -14.02 -1.50
N ALA A 50 -11.47 -12.91 -1.54
CA ALA A 50 -12.27 -12.48 -0.40
C ALA A 50 -13.45 -13.45 -0.14
N SER A 51 -13.70 -13.78 1.13
CA SER A 51 -14.88 -14.51 1.58
C SER A 51 -16.01 -13.54 1.94
N GLY A 52 -17.00 -13.37 1.08
CA GLY A 52 -18.14 -12.47 1.35
C GLY A 52 -18.96 -12.10 0.10
N SER A 53 -20.05 -11.35 0.30
CA SER A 53 -20.96 -10.92 -0.77
C SER A 53 -20.40 -9.82 -1.68
N GLY A 54 -19.28 -9.20 -1.31
CA GLY A 54 -18.76 -8.02 -1.99
C GLY A 54 -19.62 -6.77 -1.76
N GLU A 55 -19.21 -5.67 -2.39
CA GLU A 55 -19.95 -4.42 -2.42
C GLU A 55 -20.88 -4.39 -3.64
N SER A 56 -22.13 -3.99 -3.45
CA SER A 56 -23.15 -4.01 -4.49
C SER A 56 -23.40 -2.63 -5.07
N PHE A 57 -23.44 -2.56 -6.39
CA PHE A 57 -23.67 -1.34 -7.15
C PHE A 57 -24.86 -1.55 -8.08
N PRO A 58 -25.87 -0.67 -8.05
CA PRO A 58 -26.97 -0.74 -9.00
C PRO A 58 -26.51 -0.39 -10.42
N ALA A 59 -27.36 -0.61 -11.42
CA ALA A 59 -27.11 -0.15 -12.78
C ALA A 59 -26.86 1.36 -12.84
N GLY A 60 -26.01 1.80 -13.78
CA GLY A 60 -25.64 3.20 -13.97
C GLY A 60 -24.16 3.49 -13.74
N ARG A 61 -23.85 4.77 -13.52
CA ARG A 61 -22.48 5.26 -13.33
C ARG A 61 -22.20 5.57 -11.86
N HIS A 62 -21.07 5.10 -11.37
CA HIS A 62 -20.67 5.26 -9.95
C HIS A 62 -19.21 5.66 -9.83
N THR A 63 -18.88 6.30 -8.71
CA THR A 63 -17.51 6.40 -8.22
C THR A 63 -17.43 5.56 -6.95
N ALA A 64 -16.43 4.69 -6.84
CA ALA A 64 -16.23 3.85 -5.66
C ALA A 64 -14.76 3.68 -5.31
N THR A 65 -14.51 3.29 -4.06
CA THR A 65 -13.19 2.80 -3.64
C THR A 65 -13.19 1.29 -3.77
N ILE A 66 -12.37 0.75 -4.68
CA ILE A 66 -12.25 -0.68 -4.92
C ILE A 66 -10.89 -1.15 -4.41
N ARG A 67 -10.91 -2.16 -3.54
CA ARG A 67 -9.70 -2.82 -3.07
C ARG A 67 -9.28 -3.95 -4.01
N LEU A 68 -8.03 -3.93 -4.44
CA LEU A 68 -7.40 -5.00 -5.21
C LEU A 68 -6.62 -5.95 -4.29
N SER A 69 -6.78 -7.25 -4.54
CA SER A 69 -5.98 -8.31 -3.88
C SER A 69 -4.50 -8.21 -4.26
N THR A 70 -3.64 -8.95 -3.57
CA THR A 70 -2.21 -9.09 -3.90
C THR A 70 -1.95 -9.58 -5.33
N SER A 71 -2.93 -10.23 -5.95
CA SER A 71 -2.88 -10.65 -7.36
C SER A 71 -3.24 -9.55 -8.37
N GLY A 72 -3.63 -8.36 -7.89
CA GLY A 72 -4.08 -7.24 -8.74
C GLY A 72 -5.46 -7.44 -9.36
N LYS A 73 -6.24 -8.41 -8.86
CA LYS A 73 -7.52 -8.85 -9.44
C LYS A 73 -8.71 -8.52 -8.55
N ILE A 74 -9.84 -8.28 -9.21
CA ILE A 74 -11.19 -8.27 -8.63
C ILE A 74 -11.99 -9.48 -9.10
N GLN A 75 -13.09 -9.73 -8.39
CA GLN A 75 -14.16 -10.60 -8.82
C GLN A 75 -15.44 -9.79 -8.94
N VAL A 76 -16.24 -10.10 -9.96
CA VAL A 76 -17.54 -9.48 -10.21
C VAL A 76 -18.61 -10.56 -10.27
N MET A 77 -19.79 -10.28 -9.72
CA MET A 77 -20.95 -11.16 -9.73
C MET A 77 -22.18 -10.37 -10.18
N LEU A 78 -22.97 -10.96 -11.07
CA LEU A 78 -24.30 -10.45 -11.41
C LEU A 78 -25.33 -11.09 -10.46
N PRO A 79 -26.11 -10.31 -9.70
CA PRO A 79 -27.11 -10.87 -8.79
C PRO A 79 -28.33 -11.44 -9.54
N GLY A 80 -29.09 -12.29 -8.85
CA GLY A 80 -30.40 -12.78 -9.29
C GLY A 80 -30.43 -14.21 -9.84
N GLY A 81 -31.62 -14.72 -10.14
CA GLY A 81 -31.80 -16.07 -10.69
C GLY A 81 -31.42 -16.16 -12.18
N PRO A 82 -31.16 -17.36 -12.72
CA PRO A 82 -30.86 -17.54 -14.13
C PRO A 82 -32.00 -16.98 -15.00
N LEU A 83 -31.68 -16.07 -15.91
CA LEU A 83 -32.63 -15.54 -16.90
C LEU A 83 -32.43 -16.24 -18.24
N THR A 84 -33.51 -16.52 -18.94
CA THR A 84 -33.48 -17.04 -20.32
C THR A 84 -34.38 -16.16 -21.19
N PRO A 85 -33.86 -15.46 -22.21
CA PRO A 85 -32.44 -15.31 -22.55
C PRO A 85 -31.69 -14.42 -21.53
N ILE A 86 -30.39 -14.65 -21.37
CA ILE A 86 -29.53 -13.80 -20.53
C ILE A 86 -29.43 -12.42 -21.22
N PRO A 87 -29.88 -11.32 -20.58
CA PRO A 87 -29.71 -9.99 -21.13
C PRO A 87 -28.23 -9.69 -21.31
N ARG A 88 -27.86 -9.01 -22.40
CA ARG A 88 -26.49 -8.50 -22.54
C ARG A 88 -26.25 -7.51 -21.40
N THR A 89 -25.28 -7.83 -20.56
CA THR A 89 -24.80 -6.93 -19.52
C THR A 89 -23.36 -6.51 -19.82
N GLY A 90 -23.03 -5.25 -19.55
CA GLY A 90 -21.70 -4.70 -19.78
C GLY A 90 -21.22 -4.05 -18.50
N VAL A 91 -20.09 -4.50 -17.97
CA VAL A 91 -19.50 -3.90 -16.79
C VAL A 91 -18.16 -3.33 -17.17
N LYS A 92 -18.04 -2.00 -17.13
CA LYS A 92 -16.77 -1.29 -17.30
C LYS A 92 -16.36 -0.69 -15.98
N ILE A 93 -15.15 -1.02 -15.53
CA ILE A 93 -14.54 -0.49 -14.31
C ILE A 93 -13.24 0.18 -14.70
N GLN A 94 -13.17 1.49 -14.58
CA GLN A 94 -11.97 2.27 -14.85
C GLN A 94 -11.31 2.62 -13.53
N MET A 95 -10.10 2.11 -13.31
CA MET A 95 -9.26 2.54 -12.19
C MET A 95 -8.58 3.86 -12.54
N ILE A 96 -8.73 4.82 -11.65
CA ILE A 96 -8.34 6.21 -11.91
C ILE A 96 -7.16 6.59 -11.05
N GLU A 97 -7.21 6.22 -9.77
CA GLU A 97 -6.23 6.66 -8.79
C GLU A 97 -6.00 5.56 -7.76
N LEU A 98 -4.75 5.24 -7.48
CA LEU A 98 -4.39 4.35 -6.37
C LEU A 98 -4.35 5.19 -5.09
N ILE A 99 -5.29 4.94 -4.19
CA ILE A 99 -5.48 5.68 -2.93
C ILE A 99 -4.48 5.18 -1.87
N ASN A 100 -4.16 3.87 -1.86
CA ASN A 100 -3.13 3.28 -0.98
C ASN A 100 -1.88 2.86 -1.76
N ALA A 101 -1.38 3.77 -2.59
CA ALA A 101 -0.06 3.66 -3.19
C ALA A 101 0.97 3.81 -2.07
N VAL A 102 2.12 3.15 -2.22
CA VAL A 102 3.32 3.29 -1.38
C VAL A 102 3.32 4.60 -0.57
N ARG A 103 3.14 4.50 0.75
CA ARG A 103 3.09 5.67 1.64
C ARG A 103 4.51 6.02 2.09
N SER A 104 4.76 7.29 2.37
CA SER A 104 5.97 7.71 3.07
C SER A 104 5.66 8.00 4.54
N ILE A 105 6.55 7.56 5.42
CA ILE A 105 6.67 8.11 6.76
C ILE A 105 7.86 9.05 6.72
N GLU A 106 7.65 10.29 7.14
CA GLU A 106 8.70 11.31 7.23
C GLU A 106 8.94 11.64 8.70
N TYR A 107 10.19 11.62 9.13
CA TYR A 107 10.57 11.88 10.51
C TYR A 107 11.82 12.75 10.57
N GLU A 108 11.71 13.89 11.22
CA GLU A 108 12.86 14.77 11.47
C GLU A 108 13.56 14.35 12.76
N VAL A 109 14.85 14.09 12.65
CA VAL A 109 15.68 13.64 13.76
C VAL A 109 16.67 14.74 14.10
N THR A 110 16.72 15.11 15.38
CA THR A 110 17.63 16.14 15.89
C THR A 110 18.19 15.69 17.24
N THR A 111 19.05 14.66 17.23
CA THR A 111 19.55 14.04 18.46
C THR A 111 21.05 13.72 18.37
N GLY A 112 21.58 13.10 19.42
CA GLY A 112 22.90 12.46 19.44
C GLY A 112 22.75 10.95 19.38
N SER A 113 22.99 10.28 20.51
CA SER A 113 22.74 8.85 20.69
C SER A 113 21.40 8.61 21.39
N ALA A 114 20.43 8.03 20.68
CA ALA A 114 19.10 7.73 21.22
C ALA A 114 18.34 6.73 20.34
N SER A 115 17.37 6.04 20.94
CA SER A 115 16.31 5.34 20.20
C SER A 115 15.05 6.21 20.18
N ILE A 116 14.51 6.45 19.00
CA ILE A 116 13.32 7.28 18.79
C ILE A 116 12.22 6.39 18.22
N LYS A 117 11.08 6.33 18.90
CA LYS A 117 9.90 5.64 18.36
C LYS A 117 9.27 6.49 17.25
N ILE A 118 9.02 5.88 16.11
CA ILE A 118 8.34 6.53 14.99
C ILE A 118 6.85 6.73 15.29
N TYR A 119 6.28 5.83 16.11
CA TYR A 119 4.92 5.94 16.62
C TYR A 119 4.97 6.09 18.14
N ASP A 120 4.19 7.03 18.70
CA ASP A 120 4.15 7.26 20.15
C ASP A 120 3.71 6.03 20.95
N ALA A 121 2.90 5.15 20.34
CA ALA A 121 2.54 3.85 20.87
C ALA A 121 3.18 2.72 20.04
N ASN A 122 2.43 2.16 19.10
CA ASN A 122 2.84 1.10 18.18
C ASN A 122 2.29 1.38 16.77
N ALA A 123 2.78 0.62 15.79
CA ALA A 123 2.34 0.69 14.39
C ALA A 123 0.82 0.48 14.28
N PRO A 124 0.06 1.42 13.70
CA PRO A 124 -1.41 1.35 13.67
C PRO A 124 -1.97 0.27 12.74
N PHE A 125 -1.15 -0.21 11.79
CA PHE A 125 -1.50 -1.26 10.83
C PHE A 125 -0.24 -2.02 10.43
N LYS A 126 -0.43 -3.15 9.75
CA LYS A 126 0.66 -4.00 9.26
C LYS A 126 1.19 -3.46 7.92
N PHE A 127 2.51 -3.39 7.76
CA PHE A 127 3.11 -2.91 6.52
C PHE A 127 4.50 -3.51 6.27
N LEU A 128 4.95 -3.43 5.02
CA LEU A 128 6.30 -3.77 4.58
C LEU A 128 7.07 -2.48 4.27
N ILE A 129 8.29 -2.37 4.81
CA ILE A 129 9.24 -1.32 4.41
C ILE A 129 9.87 -1.70 3.08
N LEU A 130 9.79 -0.80 2.10
CA LEU A 130 10.25 -1.02 0.71
C LEU A 130 11.56 -0.33 0.40
N ASP A 131 11.73 0.90 0.90
CA ASP A 131 12.90 1.74 0.64
C ASP A 131 13.00 2.77 1.76
N LEU A 132 14.18 3.35 1.91
CA LEU A 132 14.42 4.38 2.90
C LEU A 132 15.49 5.34 2.39
N VAL A 133 15.29 6.63 2.68
CA VAL A 133 16.26 7.69 2.41
C VAL A 133 16.47 8.48 3.69
N LEU A 134 17.74 8.73 3.99
CA LEU A 134 18.18 9.71 4.97
C LEU A 134 18.74 10.92 4.21
N GLU A 135 18.25 12.11 4.55
CA GLU A 135 18.79 13.38 4.10
C GLU A 135 19.46 14.08 5.29
N PRO A 136 20.79 13.96 5.47
CA PRO A 136 21.45 14.66 6.55
C PRO A 136 21.30 16.17 6.39
N ARG A 137 20.94 16.84 7.49
CA ARG A 137 20.72 18.30 7.56
C ARG A 137 21.78 19.02 8.39
N GLY A 138 22.66 18.26 9.05
CA GLY A 138 23.78 18.78 9.84
C GLY A 138 25.12 18.37 9.25
N ALA A 139 26.15 19.19 9.51
CA ALA A 139 27.53 18.84 9.22
C ALA A 139 28.13 18.08 10.41
N SER A 140 27.85 16.78 10.50
CA SER A 140 28.39 15.92 11.55
C SER A 140 29.02 14.69 10.92
N VAL A 141 30.32 14.46 11.15
CA VAL A 141 31.04 13.34 10.53
C VAL A 141 30.80 11.99 11.20
N ASN A 142 30.23 11.96 12.41
CA ASN A 142 30.19 10.76 13.26
C ASN A 142 28.77 10.23 13.53
N GLY A 143 27.72 10.95 13.14
CA GLY A 143 26.34 10.50 13.35
C GLY A 143 25.97 9.34 12.44
N THR A 144 25.22 8.36 12.95
CA THR A 144 24.59 7.32 12.13
C THR A 144 23.14 7.10 12.55
N MET A 145 22.32 6.66 11.60
CA MET A 145 20.94 6.23 11.84
C MET A 145 20.72 4.84 11.26
N LYS A 146 19.94 4.01 11.95
CA LYS A 146 19.39 2.76 11.42
C LYS A 146 17.94 2.60 11.85
N ILE A 147 17.22 1.71 11.18
CA ILE A 147 15.86 1.34 11.55
C ILE A 147 15.84 -0.03 12.20
N THR A 148 15.04 -0.15 13.27
CA THR A 148 14.83 -1.41 13.99
C THR A 148 13.34 -1.64 14.20
N ASN A 149 12.97 -2.90 14.46
CA ASN A 149 11.64 -3.24 14.97
C ASN A 149 11.59 -3.28 16.51
N GLY A 150 12.50 -2.55 17.17
CA GLY A 150 12.70 -2.58 18.63
C GLY A 150 13.53 -3.75 19.15
N THR A 151 13.76 -4.81 18.37
CA THR A 151 14.62 -5.95 18.76
C THR A 151 15.71 -6.25 17.73
N ASN A 152 15.35 -6.27 16.46
CA ASN A 152 16.24 -6.59 15.35
C ASN A 152 16.43 -5.36 14.45
N ASP A 153 17.63 -5.23 13.92
CA ASP A 153 17.93 -4.22 12.92
C ASP A 153 17.25 -4.59 11.59
N ILE A 154 16.56 -3.63 11.00
CA ILE A 154 15.94 -3.75 9.67
C ILE A 154 16.90 -3.24 8.60
N THR A 155 17.70 -2.22 8.92
CA THR A 155 18.70 -1.66 8.02
C THR A 155 20.08 -1.68 8.66
N ASN A 156 21.11 -1.68 7.83
CA ASN A 156 22.44 -1.30 8.30
C ASN A 156 22.46 0.19 8.72
N ALA A 157 23.48 0.58 9.47
CA ALA A 157 23.71 1.97 9.85
C ALA A 157 24.05 2.82 8.61
N MET A 158 23.39 3.98 8.52
CA MET A 158 23.59 5.00 7.50
C MET A 158 24.30 6.19 8.12
N VAL A 159 25.37 6.66 7.49
CA VAL A 159 26.15 7.78 8.00
C VAL A 159 25.43 9.10 7.75
N CYS A 160 25.32 9.94 8.76
CA CYS A 160 24.73 11.28 8.73
C CYS A 160 25.78 12.36 8.46
N ALA A 161 26.68 12.12 7.49
CA ALA A 161 27.98 12.80 7.41
C ALA A 161 27.94 14.26 6.95
N VAL A 162 27.14 14.55 5.91
CA VAL A 162 27.29 15.79 5.13
C VAL A 162 25.92 16.36 4.76
N ASP A 163 25.73 17.63 5.09
CA ASP A 163 24.55 18.40 4.70
C ASP A 163 24.27 18.28 3.18
N LYS A 164 23.00 18.13 2.81
CA LYS A 164 22.51 18.02 1.42
C LYS A 164 22.95 16.76 0.67
N THR A 165 23.44 15.74 1.37
CA THR A 165 23.59 14.40 0.78
C THR A 165 22.28 13.61 0.91
N MET A 166 22.15 12.56 0.10
CA MET A 166 21.14 11.53 0.29
C MET A 166 21.85 10.22 0.56
N VAL A 167 21.51 9.60 1.67
CA VAL A 167 22.09 8.33 2.09
C VAL A 167 20.98 7.29 2.13
N LYS A 168 21.27 6.12 1.59
CA LYS A 168 20.37 4.96 1.62
C LYS A 168 21.02 3.83 2.40
N PRO A 169 20.23 2.94 3.03
CA PRO A 169 20.80 1.72 3.56
C PRO A 169 21.31 0.85 2.41
N THR A 170 22.41 0.13 2.63
CA THR A 170 22.93 -0.84 1.66
C THR A 170 22.08 -2.10 1.65
N THR A 171 21.41 -2.40 2.77
CA THR A 171 20.56 -3.58 2.94
C THR A 171 19.30 -3.24 3.71
N ILE A 172 18.18 -3.81 3.26
CA ILE A 172 16.95 -3.93 4.04
C ILE A 172 16.75 -5.42 4.31
N ASP A 173 16.63 -5.80 5.57
CA ASP A 173 16.46 -7.20 5.95
C ASP A 173 15.01 -7.64 5.63
N ASN A 174 14.88 -8.54 4.66
CA ASN A 174 13.60 -9.10 4.25
C ASN A 174 12.91 -9.90 5.37
N GLN A 175 13.65 -10.42 6.34
CA GLN A 175 13.08 -11.16 7.47
C GLN A 175 12.37 -10.25 8.47
N TYR A 176 12.84 -9.00 8.62
CA TYR A 176 12.36 -8.08 9.67
C TYR A 176 11.70 -6.80 9.14
N SER A 177 11.71 -6.58 7.83
CA SER A 177 11.12 -5.40 7.17
C SER A 177 9.58 -5.35 7.18
N THR A 178 8.91 -6.44 7.56
CA THR A 178 7.47 -6.45 7.78
C THR A 178 7.16 -6.11 9.24
N ILE A 179 6.49 -4.99 9.46
CA ILE A 179 6.02 -4.57 10.78
C ILE A 179 4.59 -5.07 10.95
N ALA A 180 4.36 -5.86 11.98
CA ALA A 180 3.02 -6.29 12.37
C ALA A 180 2.18 -5.09 12.84
N LYS A 181 0.85 -5.23 12.78
CA LYS A 181 -0.02 -4.32 13.52
C LYS A 181 0.37 -4.38 15.01
N ASP A 182 0.40 -3.23 15.66
CA ASP A 182 0.84 -3.06 17.04
C ASP A 182 2.33 -3.42 17.25
N GLY A 183 3.10 -3.59 16.18
CA GLY A 183 4.55 -3.76 16.22
C GLY A 183 5.28 -2.44 16.46
N THR A 184 6.53 -2.54 16.90
CA THR A 184 7.40 -1.39 17.13
C THR A 184 8.20 -1.04 15.87
N LEU A 185 8.38 0.26 15.62
CA LEU A 185 9.29 0.77 14.61
C LEU A 185 10.07 1.95 15.20
N GLU A 186 11.39 1.84 15.18
CA GLU A 186 12.28 2.78 15.85
C GLU A 186 13.44 3.21 14.96
N ILE A 187 13.87 4.46 15.16
CA ILE A 187 15.11 5.01 14.62
C ILE A 187 16.15 4.91 15.73
N VAL A 188 17.22 4.16 15.50
CA VAL A 188 18.38 4.13 16.39
C VAL A 188 19.43 5.06 15.85
N CYS A 189 19.69 6.11 16.61
CA CYS A 189 20.72 7.10 16.34
C CYS A 189 21.95 6.78 17.18
N ALA A 190 23.13 6.80 16.55
CA ALA A 190 24.40 6.77 17.26
C ALA A 190 25.20 8.01 16.86
N GLY A 191 25.57 8.83 17.83
CA GLY A 191 26.35 10.04 17.63
C GLY A 191 26.86 10.59 18.97
N ASP A 192 27.94 11.35 18.92
CA ASP A 192 28.72 11.71 20.12
C ASP A 192 28.03 12.76 21.01
N ALA A 193 27.27 13.68 20.40
CA ALA A 193 26.55 14.75 21.10
C ALA A 193 25.21 15.07 20.43
N VAL A 194 24.31 15.75 21.16
CA VAL A 194 23.07 16.28 20.58
C VAL A 194 23.41 17.20 19.40
N GLY A 195 22.76 16.97 18.26
CA GLY A 195 23.07 17.66 17.01
C GLY A 195 24.13 16.97 16.14
N SER A 196 24.67 15.84 16.59
CA SER A 196 25.54 14.98 15.76
C SER A 196 24.75 14.13 14.77
N THR A 197 23.46 13.92 15.02
CA THR A 197 22.58 13.09 14.19
C THR A 197 21.37 13.94 13.81
N ILE A 198 21.52 14.72 12.73
CA ILE A 198 20.46 15.61 12.22
C ILE A 198 20.12 15.22 10.79
N GLY A 199 18.85 14.89 10.54
CA GLY A 199 18.41 14.53 9.21
C GLY A 199 16.90 14.36 9.08
N LEU A 200 16.42 14.42 7.85
CA LEU A 200 15.08 13.98 7.49
C LEU A 200 15.16 12.52 7.05
N LEU A 201 14.39 11.66 7.71
CA LEU A 201 14.24 10.26 7.35
C LEU A 201 12.93 10.07 6.59
N THR A 202 12.99 9.50 5.40
CA THR A 202 11.81 9.12 4.61
C THR A 202 11.77 7.60 4.43
N ILE A 203 10.74 6.96 4.96
CA ILE A 203 10.53 5.50 4.87
C ILE A 203 9.38 5.23 3.91
N LYS A 204 9.63 4.51 2.82
CA LYS A 204 8.58 4.05 1.91
C LYS A 204 8.01 2.74 2.41
N ILE A 205 6.70 2.69 2.60
CA ILE A 205 5.99 1.52 3.11
C ILE A 205 4.85 1.10 2.17
N ALA A 206 4.52 -0.19 2.19
CA ALA A 206 3.32 -0.74 1.59
C ALA A 206 2.49 -1.47 2.64
N GLU A 207 1.21 -1.14 2.73
CA GLU A 207 0.27 -1.80 3.64
C GLU A 207 0.12 -3.29 3.31
N ARG A 208 -0.07 -4.12 4.34
CA ARG A 208 -0.22 -5.56 4.24
C ARG A 208 -1.44 -6.03 5.03
N ASP A 209 -2.13 -7.04 4.51
CA ASP A 209 -3.18 -7.79 5.22
C ASP A 209 -2.60 -8.69 6.32
#